data_AF-A0A363TVA3-F1
#
_entry.id   AF-A0A363TVA3-F1
#
_cell.length_a   1.000
_cell.length_b   1.000
_cell.length_c   1.000
_cell.angle_alpha   90.00
_cell.angle_beta   90.00
_cell.angle_gamma   90.00
#
_symmetry.space_group_name_H-M   'P 1'
#
loop_
_entity.id
_entity.type
_entity.pdbx_description
1 polymer ?
#
loop_
_entity_poly.entity_id
_entity_poly.type
_entity_poly.pdbx_seq_one_letter_code
_entity_poly.pdbx_strand_id
1 'polypeptide(L)'
;RGYAQKDPLKEYQREGFDMFSDLVFRIKEETLKRLFHVKVQREEEGKAAPPLPVAPRKVNLSRGDISRAGQTTQRHAKKKVGRNDPCPCGSGRKYKKCCGAEA
;
A
#
# COMPACT_ATOMS: atom_id res chain seq x y z
N ARG A 1 8.62 42.78 10.92
CA ARG A 1 8.15 43.07 12.30
C ARG A 1 9.01 44.20 12.84
N GLY A 2 8.53 45.44 12.74
CA GLY A 2 9.24 46.61 13.29
C GLY A 2 8.80 46.83 14.72
N TYR A 3 9.64 46.49 15.69
CA TYR A 3 9.35 46.68 17.12
C TYR A 3 9.83 48.08 17.51
N ALA A 4 9.14 49.10 17.00
CA ALA A 4 9.61 50.49 17.12
C ALA A 4 9.64 51.03 18.57
N GLN A 5 8.94 50.37 19.50
CA GLN A 5 8.83 50.82 20.90
C GLN A 5 8.71 49.70 21.94
N LYS A 6 8.55 48.44 21.52
CA LYS A 6 8.39 47.30 22.41
C LYS A 6 9.62 46.41 22.37
N ASP A 7 9.95 45.78 23.49
CA ASP A 7 11.07 44.85 23.56
C ASP A 7 10.83 43.66 22.60
N PRO A 8 11.70 43.46 21.58
CA PRO A 8 11.51 42.41 20.57
C PRO A 8 11.51 41.01 21.18
N LEU A 9 12.26 40.80 22.27
CA LEU A 9 12.32 39.53 22.99
C LEU A 9 10.97 39.19 23.63
N LYS A 10 10.27 40.18 24.21
CA LYS A 10 8.98 39.96 24.86
C LYS A 10 7.87 39.68 23.86
N GLU A 11 7.88 40.36 22.73
CA GLU A 11 6.94 40.09 21.64
C GLU A 11 7.17 38.70 21.05
N TYR A 12 8.43 38.29 20.84
CA TYR A 12 8.75 36.92 20.43
C TYR A 12 8.27 35.86 21.44
N GLN A 13 8.47 36.11 22.75
CA GLN A 13 7.98 35.22 23.80
C GLN A 13 6.46 35.12 23.82
N ARG A 14 5.74 36.25 23.63
CA ARG A 14 4.27 36.26 23.56
C ARG A 14 3.76 35.49 22.35
N GLU A 15 4.27 35.80 21.16
CA GLU A 15 3.89 35.09 19.93
C GLU A 15 4.21 33.60 20.04
N GLY A 16 5.36 33.24 20.62
CA GLY A 16 5.75 31.85 20.85
C GLY A 16 4.85 31.13 21.85
N PHE A 17 4.42 31.83 22.91
CA PHE A 17 3.50 31.29 23.90
C PHE A 17 2.10 31.08 23.32
N ASP A 18 1.62 31.99 22.48
CA ASP A 18 0.32 31.86 21.82
C ASP A 18 0.32 30.63 20.89
N MET A 19 1.35 30.46 20.07
CA MET A 19 1.52 29.29 19.21
C MET A 19 1.63 27.97 20.01
N PHE A 20 2.34 27.99 21.14
CA PHE A 20 2.43 26.83 22.02
C PHE A 20 1.09 26.49 22.67
N SER A 21 0.34 27.50 23.12
CA SER A 21 -0.99 27.31 23.70
C SER A 21 -1.96 26.67 22.71
N ASP A 22 -1.92 27.13 21.46
CA ASP A 22 -2.70 26.53 20.36
C ASP A 22 -2.31 25.07 20.09
N LEU A 23 -1.00 24.77 20.10
CA LEU A 23 -0.50 23.39 19.95
C LEU A 23 -1.01 22.49 21.08
N VAL A 24 -0.92 22.95 22.33
CA VAL A 24 -1.40 22.21 23.50
C VAL A 24 -2.90 21.96 23.41
N PHE A 25 -3.68 22.95 22.95
CA PHE A 25 -5.11 22.78 22.74
C PHE A 25 -5.41 21.66 21.71
N ARG A 26 -4.72 21.66 20.57
CA ARG A 26 -4.88 20.62 19.53
C ARG A 26 -4.50 19.23 20.03
N ILE A 27 -3.42 19.11 20.80
CA ILE A 27 -3.02 17.82 21.38
C ILE A 27 -4.10 17.29 22.32
N LYS A 28 -4.69 18.16 23.16
CA LYS A 28 -5.79 17.78 24.06
C LYS A 28 -7.02 17.30 23.28
N GLU A 29 -7.40 18.00 22.22
CA GLU A 29 -8.54 17.60 21.39
C GLU A 29 -8.28 16.25 20.68
N GLU A 30 -7.09 16.08 20.10
CA GLU A 30 -6.71 14.87 19.38
C GLU A 30 -6.64 13.64 20.31
N THR A 31 -6.04 13.80 21.49
CA THR A 31 -5.94 12.74 22.49
C THR A 31 -7.32 12.27 22.93
N LEU A 32 -8.23 13.19 23.27
CA LEU A 32 -9.61 12.84 23.61
C LEU A 32 -10.31 12.13 22.44
N LYS A 33 -10.24 12.69 21.23
CA LYS A 33 -10.85 12.10 20.04
C LYS A 33 -10.36 10.67 19.81
N ARG A 34 -9.05 10.44 19.98
CA ARG A 34 -8.42 9.14 19.80
C ARG A 34 -8.85 8.17 20.89
N LEU A 35 -8.90 8.59 22.16
CA LEU A 35 -9.42 7.75 23.25
C LEU A 35 -10.85 7.28 22.97
N PHE A 36 -11.73 8.17 22.47
CA PHE A 36 -13.10 7.79 22.13
C PHE A 36 -13.24 6.95 20.85
N HIS A 37 -12.25 6.97 19.96
CA HIS A 37 -12.27 6.17 18.70
C HIS A 37 -11.48 4.85 18.80
N VAL A 38 -10.72 4.63 19.87
CA VAL A 38 -9.96 3.39 20.07
C VAL A 38 -10.93 2.25 20.36
N LYS A 39 -11.03 1.32 19.40
CA LYS A 39 -11.68 0.02 19.59
C LYS A 39 -10.63 -0.97 20.05
N VAL A 40 -10.66 -1.36 21.32
CA VAL A 40 -9.80 -2.42 21.84
C VAL A 40 -10.37 -3.76 21.38
N GLN A 41 -9.73 -4.39 20.40
CA GLN A 41 -10.02 -5.79 20.09
C GLN A 41 -9.36 -6.65 21.17
N ARG A 42 -10.16 -7.29 22.04
CA ARG A 42 -9.67 -8.37 22.89
C ARG A 42 -9.44 -9.58 21.99
N GLU A 43 -8.27 -10.20 22.08
CA GLU A 43 -7.91 -11.45 21.39
C GLU A 43 -8.63 -12.70 21.95
N GLU A 44 -9.72 -12.54 22.70
CA GLU A 44 -10.60 -13.67 22.98
C GLU A 44 -11.60 -13.79 21.85
N GLU A 45 -11.12 -14.35 20.73
CA GLU A 45 -11.84 -14.93 19.60
C GLU A 45 -10.92 -14.91 18.36
N GLY A 46 -9.68 -15.38 18.54
CA GLY A 46 -9.02 -16.13 17.49
C GLY A 46 -9.89 -17.35 17.19
N LYS A 47 -10.95 -17.13 16.39
CA LYS A 47 -11.82 -18.16 15.85
C LYS A 47 -10.91 -19.26 15.35
N ALA A 48 -10.98 -20.41 16.02
CA ALA A 48 -10.51 -21.65 15.49
C ALA A 48 -11.11 -21.76 14.08
N ALA A 49 -10.30 -21.45 13.08
CA ALA A 49 -10.66 -21.75 11.71
C ALA A 49 -10.93 -23.26 11.72
N PRO A 50 -12.11 -23.72 11.27
CA PRO A 50 -12.36 -25.16 11.19
C PRO A 50 -11.18 -25.77 10.41
N PRO A 51 -10.63 -26.91 10.87
CA PRO A 51 -9.51 -27.53 10.19
C PRO A 51 -9.95 -27.75 8.74
N LEU A 52 -9.27 -27.07 7.81
CA LEU A 52 -9.52 -27.26 6.39
C LEU A 52 -9.37 -28.75 6.11
N PRO A 53 -10.34 -29.40 5.43
CA PRO A 53 -10.19 -30.80 5.09
C PRO A 53 -8.92 -30.95 4.26
N VAL A 54 -7.94 -31.67 4.81
CA VAL A 54 -6.68 -31.95 4.14
C VAL A 54 -7.00 -32.90 2.99
N ALA A 55 -7.37 -32.35 1.84
CA ALA A 55 -7.55 -33.13 0.63
C ALA A 55 -6.22 -33.85 0.35
N PRO A 56 -6.23 -35.17 0.06
CA PRO A 56 -5.01 -35.90 -0.21
C PRO A 56 -4.30 -35.23 -1.38
N ARG A 57 -3.09 -34.73 -1.15
CA ARG A 57 -2.23 -34.21 -2.22
C ARG A 57 -1.98 -35.36 -3.19
N LYS A 58 -2.65 -35.35 -4.34
CA LYS A 58 -2.31 -36.23 -5.46
C LYS A 58 -0.92 -35.82 -5.94
N VAL A 59 0.08 -36.60 -5.52
CA VAL A 59 1.44 -36.50 -6.05
C VAL A 59 1.40 -37.00 -7.50
N ASN A 60 1.52 -36.08 -8.45
CA ASN A 60 1.72 -36.44 -9.85
C ASN A 60 3.18 -36.83 -10.03
N LEU A 61 3.48 -38.12 -9.94
CA LEU A 61 4.75 -38.65 -10.41
C LEU A 61 4.78 -38.46 -11.93
N SER A 62 5.60 -37.51 -12.39
CA SER A 62 5.83 -37.28 -13.82
C SER A 62 6.74 -38.38 -14.36
N ARG A 63 6.21 -39.59 -14.54
CA ARG A 63 6.75 -40.55 -15.49
C ARG A 63 6.05 -40.26 -16.81
N GLY A 64 6.81 -39.70 -17.76
CA GLY A 64 6.28 -39.12 -18.98
C GLY A 64 5.46 -40.11 -19.79
N ASP A 65 4.24 -39.69 -20.14
CA ASP A 65 3.63 -40.00 -21.42
C ASP A 65 2.62 -38.89 -21.78
N ILE A 66 2.48 -38.68 -23.08
CA ILE A 66 1.91 -37.56 -23.80
C ILE A 66 0.39 -37.73 -23.88
N SER A 67 -0.38 -36.66 -23.61
CA SER A 67 -1.59 -36.24 -24.37
C SER A 67 -2.52 -35.32 -23.55
N ARG A 68 -2.82 -34.14 -24.10
CA ARG A 68 -3.71 -33.10 -23.54
C ARG A 68 -5.20 -33.43 -23.75
N ALA A 69 -6.05 -33.18 -22.74
CA ALA A 69 -7.45 -32.71 -22.95
C ALA A 69 -8.12 -32.13 -21.66
N GLY A 70 -8.44 -30.82 -21.67
CA GLY A 70 -9.45 -30.10 -20.85
C GLY A 70 -9.12 -29.80 -19.36
N GLN A 71 -9.40 -28.66 -18.73
CA GLN A 71 -10.09 -27.41 -19.10
C GLN A 71 -9.67 -26.28 -18.11
N THR A 72 -9.10 -25.21 -18.66
CA THR A 72 -9.15 -23.77 -18.33
C THR A 72 -9.68 -23.23 -16.98
N THR A 73 -8.84 -22.48 -16.25
CA THR A 73 -9.27 -21.21 -15.61
C THR A 73 -8.56 -20.05 -16.30
N GLN A 74 -9.33 -19.24 -17.03
CA GLN A 74 -8.81 -18.05 -17.70
C GLN A 74 -8.55 -16.95 -16.66
N ARG A 75 -7.31 -16.87 -16.14
CA ARG A 75 -6.81 -15.57 -15.68
C ARG A 75 -6.65 -14.71 -16.93
N HIS A 76 -7.44 -13.64 -17.05
CA HIS A 76 -7.07 -12.51 -17.89
C HIS A 76 -5.80 -11.86 -17.31
N ALA A 77 -4.67 -12.53 -17.49
CA ALA A 77 -3.38 -11.90 -17.41
C ALA A 77 -3.32 -10.98 -18.63
N LYS A 78 -3.53 -9.66 -18.45
CA LYS A 78 -3.03 -8.68 -19.42
C LYS A 78 -1.60 -9.11 -19.74
N LYS A 79 -1.36 -9.55 -20.99
CA LYS A 79 -0.04 -10.01 -21.42
C LYS A 79 0.92 -8.86 -21.14
N LYS A 80 1.73 -8.99 -20.09
CA LYS A 80 2.82 -8.05 -19.84
C LYS A 80 3.76 -8.24 -21.03
N VAL A 81 3.80 -7.24 -21.91
CA VAL A 81 4.67 -7.28 -23.10
C VAL A 81 6.10 -7.40 -22.58
N GLY A 82 6.79 -8.47 -22.95
CA GLY A 82 8.17 -8.70 -22.57
C GLY A 82 9.08 -7.67 -23.23
N ARG A 83 10.18 -7.31 -22.58
CA ARG A 83 11.11 -6.26 -23.05
C ARG A 83 11.64 -6.50 -24.49
N ASN A 84 11.69 -7.74 -24.95
CA ASN A 84 12.15 -8.10 -26.31
C ASN A 84 11.01 -8.46 -27.29
N ASP A 85 9.76 -8.48 -26.87
CA ASP A 85 8.60 -8.84 -27.71
C ASP A 85 8.32 -7.77 -28.77
N PRO A 86 7.63 -8.09 -29.88
CA PRO A 86 7.20 -7.08 -30.85
C PRO A 86 6.35 -6.00 -30.17
N CYS A 87 6.64 -4.73 -30.46
CA CYS A 87 5.92 -3.62 -29.86
C CYS A 87 4.43 -3.65 -30.23
N PRO A 88 3.51 -3.51 -29.26
CA PRO A 88 2.07 -3.48 -29.53
C PRO A 88 1.63 -2.24 -30.32
N CYS A 89 2.53 -1.27 -30.50
CA CYS A 89 2.34 -0.07 -31.32
C CYS A 89 2.42 -0.32 -32.84
N GLY A 90 2.68 -1.56 -33.28
CA GLY A 90 2.71 -1.91 -34.71
C GLY A 90 3.97 -1.50 -35.47
N SER A 91 4.99 -0.99 -34.78
CA SER A 91 6.23 -0.47 -35.41
C SER A 91 7.19 -1.53 -35.96
N GLY A 92 6.88 -2.82 -35.78
CA GLY A 92 7.74 -3.96 -36.17
C GLY A 92 9.06 -4.08 -35.38
N ARG A 93 9.33 -3.15 -34.45
CA ARG A 93 10.54 -3.14 -33.60
C ARG A 93 10.27 -3.86 -32.26
N LYS A 94 11.32 -4.39 -31.63
CA LYS A 94 11.24 -4.96 -30.27
C LYS A 94 10.83 -3.89 -29.26
N TYR A 95 10.05 -4.23 -28.25
CA TYR A 95 9.46 -3.31 -27.27
C TYR A 95 10.48 -2.36 -26.63
N LYS A 96 11.64 -2.88 -26.20
CA LYS A 96 12.76 -2.06 -25.66
C LYS A 96 13.38 -1.05 -26.61
N LYS A 97 13.15 -1.17 -27.92
CA LYS A 97 13.66 -0.25 -28.95
C LYS A 97 12.56 0.64 -29.52
N CYS A 98 11.37 0.62 -28.92
CA CYS A 98 10.22 1.42 -29.34
C CYS A 98 9.53 2.01 -28.09
N CYS A 99 8.31 1.59 -27.73
CA CYS A 99 7.59 2.14 -26.58
C CYS A 99 8.26 1.91 -25.20
N GLY A 100 9.16 0.94 -25.08
CA GLY A 100 9.91 0.66 -23.84
C GLY A 100 11.37 1.14 -23.86
N ALA A 101 11.71 2.10 -24.73
CA ALA A 101 13.06 2.66 -24.83
C ALA A 101 13.31 3.80 -23.82
N GLU A 102 12.26 4.52 -23.40
CA GLU A 102 12.32 5.62 -22.42
C GLU A 102 11.47 5.37 -21.16
N ALA A 103 11.09 4.10 -20.93
CA ALA A 103 10.35 3.66 -19.76
C ALA A 103 11.25 2.90 -18.78
#